data_AF-V9F215-F1
#
_entry.id   AF-V9F215-F1
#
_cell.length_a   1.000
_cell.length_b   1.000
_cell.length_c   1.000
_cell.angle_alpha   90.00
_cell.angle_beta   90.00
_cell.angle_gamma   90.00
#
_symmetry.space_group_name_H-M   'P 1'
#
loop_
_entity.id
_entity.type
_entity.pdbx_description
1 polymer ?
#
loop_
_entity_poly.entity_id
_entity_poly.type
_entity_poly.pdbx_seq_one_letter_code
_entity_poly.pdbx_strand_id
1 'polypeptide(L)'
;MARGEHQQLLPKSDDIDVQLSVRDGLATTISTPKRRVPRVHRARSCASLRADIWTLLHYRTSLKQRSGLQRASYVFEVCVLVLITLNVVLAMYVSATPLGNEPVTKSDWYEMFLYVSTALFTVEYLMRLWSCVEDKRFTHPVCGRLKWMLRPMSVIDLVVLIPFYLEILLEHQLAVSSRGVLTLRGFRLLRIMSFLHLERSYQAMKNLREIFALKKEELAVVTYLTIVIVLTSSTTIFFLENPAQPEVFTSIGTCSWWAIETITSLGYGDIVPITAAGRAFSSLLALWGIILFTIPGAVLGSGFVEVMLKKQEQKNEQAMEESIRTSLTRELRTLSSSNIFFAGTFAEFTELAVLEC
;
A
#
# COMPACT_ATOMS: atom_id res chain seq x y z
N MET A 1 -28.27 -59.97 -26.93
CA MET A 1 -28.06 -60.89 -28.07
C MET A 1 -28.15 -60.04 -29.32
N ALA A 2 -27.24 -59.97 -30.29
CA ALA A 2 -25.93 -60.56 -30.61
C ALA A 2 -25.26 -59.51 -31.55
N ARG A 3 -24.01 -59.07 -31.35
CA ARG A 3 -22.70 -59.68 -31.70
C ARG A 3 -22.39 -59.71 -33.22
N GLY A 4 -21.28 -59.05 -33.58
CA GLY A 4 -20.45 -59.31 -34.78
C GLY A 4 -20.60 -58.26 -35.89
N GLU A 5 -19.56 -57.74 -36.54
CA GLU A 5 -18.13 -58.06 -36.55
C GLU A 5 -17.29 -56.84 -36.95
N HIS A 6 -16.05 -56.83 -36.45
CA HIS A 6 -14.96 -55.92 -36.81
C HIS A 6 -14.44 -56.21 -38.22
N GLN A 7 -14.29 -55.18 -39.04
CA GLN A 7 -13.39 -55.21 -40.18
C GLN A 7 -12.28 -54.18 -39.98
N GLN A 8 -11.08 -54.69 -39.69
CA GLN A 8 -9.83 -53.94 -39.60
C GLN A 8 -9.47 -53.39 -40.99
N LEU A 9 -9.54 -52.07 -41.14
CA LEU A 9 -8.90 -51.36 -42.25
C LEU A 9 -7.50 -50.93 -41.78
N LEU A 10 -6.50 -51.71 -42.19
CA LEU A 10 -5.10 -51.29 -42.17
C LEU A 10 -4.95 -50.06 -43.10
N PRO A 11 -4.40 -48.93 -42.65
CA PRO A 11 -4.10 -47.82 -43.53
C PRO A 11 -2.95 -48.20 -44.49
N LYS A 12 -3.10 -47.73 -45.73
CA LYS A 12 -2.20 -47.96 -46.88
C LYS A 12 -0.77 -47.52 -46.58
N SER A 13 0.18 -48.20 -47.23
CA SER A 13 1.62 -47.93 -47.21
C SER A 13 2.04 -46.51 -47.60
N ASP A 14 1.14 -45.72 -48.17
CA ASP A 14 1.44 -44.40 -48.73
C ASP A 14 1.46 -43.29 -47.66
N ASP A 15 0.89 -43.53 -46.46
CA ASP A 15 0.89 -42.56 -45.36
C ASP A 15 2.19 -42.55 -44.53
N ILE A 16 3.06 -43.56 -44.69
CA ILE A 16 4.31 -43.68 -43.93
C ILE A 16 5.40 -42.76 -44.53
N ASP A 17 5.44 -42.62 -45.85
CA ASP A 17 6.42 -41.75 -46.52
C ASP A 17 6.12 -40.25 -46.31
N VAL A 18 4.84 -39.88 -46.14
CA VAL A 18 4.45 -38.51 -45.81
C VAL A 18 4.84 -38.16 -44.37
N GLN A 19 4.79 -39.11 -43.43
CA GLN A 19 5.25 -38.86 -42.05
C GLN A 19 6.78 -38.83 -41.90
N LEU A 20 7.54 -39.56 -42.73
CA LEU A 20 9.01 -39.44 -42.71
C LEU A 20 9.49 -38.11 -43.32
N SER A 21 8.85 -37.63 -44.40
CA SER A 21 9.24 -36.32 -44.99
C SER A 21 8.91 -35.12 -44.08
N VAL A 22 7.90 -35.21 -43.22
CA VAL A 22 7.59 -34.16 -42.23
C VAL A 22 8.57 -34.18 -41.06
N ARG A 23 9.14 -35.35 -40.73
CA ARG A 23 10.09 -35.50 -39.62
C ARG A 23 11.46 -34.90 -39.94
N ASP A 24 11.91 -35.01 -41.19
CA ASP A 24 13.20 -34.47 -41.63
C ASP A 24 13.15 -32.96 -41.96
N GLY A 25 11.97 -32.44 -42.31
CA GLY A 25 11.73 -31.00 -42.50
C GLY A 25 11.59 -30.20 -41.20
N LEU A 26 11.35 -30.85 -40.06
CA LEU A 26 11.26 -30.19 -38.75
C LEU A 26 12.61 -30.06 -38.03
N ALA A 27 13.68 -30.63 -38.59
CA ALA A 27 15.02 -30.63 -38.00
C ALA A 27 15.82 -29.34 -38.28
N THR A 28 15.31 -28.38 -39.05
CA THR A 28 16.09 -27.20 -39.49
C THR A 28 15.48 -25.83 -39.16
N THR A 29 14.44 -25.73 -38.32
CA THR A 29 13.98 -24.39 -37.86
C THR A 29 13.34 -24.41 -36.48
N ILE A 30 14.10 -24.80 -35.46
CA ILE A 30 13.85 -24.37 -34.08
C ILE A 30 15.10 -23.69 -33.56
N SER A 31 15.34 -22.47 -34.03
CA SER A 31 16.14 -21.50 -33.28
C SER A 31 15.35 -21.17 -32.02
N THR A 32 15.55 -21.98 -30.98
CA THR A 32 15.08 -21.63 -29.63
C THR A 32 15.60 -20.22 -29.32
N PRO A 33 14.75 -19.24 -28.97
CA PRO A 33 15.28 -18.07 -28.30
C PRO A 33 15.89 -18.63 -27.03
N LYS A 34 17.22 -18.51 -26.86
CA LYS A 34 17.90 -18.70 -25.58
C LYS A 34 17.23 -17.73 -24.60
N ARG A 35 16.12 -18.16 -24.01
CA ARG A 35 15.50 -17.51 -22.86
C ARG A 35 16.58 -17.65 -21.81
N ARG A 36 17.35 -16.58 -21.61
CA ARG A 36 18.32 -16.47 -20.54
C ARG A 36 17.52 -16.74 -19.27
N VAL A 37 17.55 -17.98 -18.80
CA VAL A 37 17.25 -18.29 -17.42
C VAL A 37 18.15 -17.31 -16.66
N PRO A 38 17.60 -16.34 -15.92
CA PRO A 38 18.46 -15.47 -15.15
C PRO A 38 19.21 -16.43 -14.23
N ARG A 39 20.52 -16.58 -14.48
CA ARG A 39 21.40 -17.21 -13.51
C ARG A 39 21.09 -16.46 -12.23
N VAL A 40 20.46 -17.15 -11.28
CA VAL A 40 20.39 -16.69 -9.91
C VAL A 40 21.83 -16.76 -9.45
N HIS A 41 22.58 -15.71 -9.78
CA HIS A 41 23.84 -15.43 -9.14
C HIS A 41 23.46 -15.35 -7.66
N ARG A 42 23.77 -16.43 -6.93
CA ARG A 42 24.16 -16.35 -5.53
C ARG A 42 25.39 -15.44 -5.50
N ALA A 43 25.18 -14.15 -5.75
CA ALA A 43 26.13 -13.13 -5.39
C ALA A 43 26.14 -13.17 -3.88
N ARG A 44 27.13 -13.87 -3.33
CA ARG A 44 27.72 -13.49 -2.05
C ARG A 44 28.32 -12.10 -2.26
N SER A 45 27.49 -11.08 -2.44
CA SER A 45 27.94 -9.72 -2.29
C SER A 45 28.09 -9.54 -0.80
N CYS A 46 29.31 -9.26 -0.35
CA CYS A 46 29.50 -8.55 0.89
C CYS A 46 28.53 -7.35 0.80
N ALA A 47 27.48 -7.33 1.62
CA ALA A 47 26.52 -6.24 1.57
C ALA A 47 27.28 -4.98 1.94
N SER A 48 27.33 -4.01 1.04
CA SER A 48 27.83 -2.67 1.39
C SER A 48 27.01 -2.17 2.58
N LEU A 49 27.63 -1.49 3.54
CA LEU A 49 26.95 -0.87 4.68
C LEU A 49 25.73 -0.03 4.23
N ARG A 50 25.78 0.53 3.02
CA ARG A 50 24.67 1.22 2.36
C ARG A 50 23.48 0.31 2.03
N ALA A 51 23.72 -0.91 1.56
CA ALA A 51 22.69 -1.89 1.24
C ALA A 51 22.02 -2.42 2.52
N ASP A 52 22.79 -2.63 3.58
CA ASP A 52 22.24 -3.03 4.89
C ASP A 52 21.34 -1.91 5.47
N ILE A 53 21.77 -0.64 5.40
CA ILE A 53 20.94 0.51 5.79
C ILE A 53 19.68 0.60 4.94
N TRP A 54 19.78 0.44 3.61
CA TRP A 54 18.61 0.44 2.73
C TRP A 54 17.62 -0.66 3.11
N THR A 55 18.10 -1.88 3.37
CA THR A 55 17.22 -3.01 3.72
C THR A 55 16.54 -2.82 5.08
N LEU A 56 17.27 -2.29 6.08
CA LEU A 56 16.74 -1.99 7.41
C LEU A 56 15.69 -0.86 7.36
N LEU A 57 15.91 0.15 6.50
CA LEU A 57 15.08 1.35 6.44
C LEU A 57 13.87 1.23 5.47
N HIS A 58 13.96 0.37 4.44
CA HIS A 58 12.96 0.23 3.38
C HIS A 58 12.10 -1.04 3.47
N TYR A 59 12.60 -2.15 4.02
CA TYR A 59 11.95 -3.46 3.92
C TYR A 59 11.59 -4.05 5.30
N ARG A 60 10.66 -3.38 5.99
CA ARG A 60 10.25 -3.70 7.37
C ARG A 60 9.61 -5.07 7.61
N THR A 61 9.10 -5.78 6.59
CA THR A 61 8.22 -6.96 6.80
C THR A 61 8.55 -8.22 6.00
N SER A 62 9.62 -8.30 5.20
CA SER A 62 9.89 -9.51 4.41
C SER A 62 11.32 -10.03 4.43
N LEU A 63 12.08 -9.72 5.48
CA LEU A 63 13.36 -10.38 5.75
C LEU A 63 13.16 -11.78 6.35
N LYS A 64 12.61 -12.74 5.58
CA LYS A 64 12.35 -14.14 6.00
C LYS A 64 13.62 -14.92 6.44
N GLN A 65 14.81 -14.31 6.42
CA GLN A 65 16.10 -15.01 6.54
C GLN A 65 17.04 -14.51 7.67
N ARG A 66 16.76 -13.39 8.37
CA ARG A 66 17.62 -12.88 9.47
C ARG A 66 16.79 -12.36 10.66
N SER A 67 16.60 -13.22 11.67
CA SER A 67 15.78 -12.93 12.86
C SER A 67 16.24 -11.72 13.69
N GLY A 68 17.56 -11.45 13.78
CA GLY A 68 18.11 -10.31 14.51
C GLY A 68 17.82 -8.95 13.84
N LEU A 69 17.98 -8.88 12.52
CA LEU A 69 17.76 -7.64 11.76
C LEU A 69 16.26 -7.26 11.69
N GLN A 70 15.38 -8.26 11.68
CA GLN A 70 13.94 -8.07 11.79
C GLN A 70 13.54 -7.42 13.12
N ARG A 71 14.06 -7.92 14.24
CA ARG A 71 13.79 -7.34 15.57
C ARG A 71 14.27 -5.90 15.66
N ALA A 72 15.48 -5.61 15.15
CA ALA A 72 16.01 -4.25 15.12
C ALA A 72 15.13 -3.30 14.28
N SER A 73 14.69 -3.75 13.10
CA SER A 73 13.78 -2.98 12.25
C SER A 73 12.43 -2.71 12.91
N TYR A 74 11.88 -3.67 13.65
CA TYR A 74 10.62 -3.52 14.38
C TYR A 74 10.75 -2.58 15.58
N VAL A 75 11.82 -2.70 16.36
CA VAL A 75 12.07 -1.78 17.49
C VAL A 75 12.23 -0.36 16.97
N PHE A 76 13.00 -0.16 15.89
CA PHE A 76 13.15 1.14 15.25
C PHE A 76 11.80 1.70 14.76
N GLU A 77 10.92 0.84 14.22
CA GLU A 77 9.55 1.22 13.84
C GLU A 77 8.73 1.75 15.00
N VAL A 78 8.69 0.99 16.08
CA VAL A 78 7.95 1.38 17.29
C VAL A 78 8.54 2.65 17.89
N CYS A 79 9.87 2.79 17.94
CA CYS A 79 10.53 4.00 18.43
C CYS A 79 10.16 5.24 17.62
N VAL A 80 10.23 5.16 16.28
CA VAL A 80 9.83 6.28 15.39
C VAL A 80 8.35 6.61 15.57
N LEU A 81 7.48 5.60 15.67
CA LEU A 81 6.04 5.79 15.88
C LEU A 81 5.75 6.51 17.20
N VAL A 82 6.39 6.06 18.29
CA VAL A 82 6.29 6.68 19.62
C VAL A 82 6.83 8.12 19.59
N LEU A 83 7.92 8.37 18.85
CA LEU A 83 8.47 9.71 18.71
C LEU A 83 7.49 10.65 17.97
N ILE A 84 6.83 10.17 16.90
CA ILE A 84 5.82 10.93 16.16
C ILE A 84 4.61 11.25 17.05
N THR A 85 4.06 10.25 17.74
CA THR A 85 2.89 10.47 18.61
C THR A 85 3.20 11.44 19.73
N LEU A 86 4.38 11.31 20.35
CA LEU A 86 4.82 12.21 21.41
C LEU A 86 5.02 13.64 20.86
N ASN A 87 5.64 13.81 19.68
CA ASN A 87 5.74 15.12 19.01
C ASN A 87 4.36 15.77 18.76
N VAL A 88 3.37 15.00 18.30
CA VAL A 88 2.01 15.50 18.05
C VAL A 88 1.32 15.90 19.36
N VAL A 89 1.41 15.06 20.40
CA VAL A 89 0.83 15.36 21.72
C VAL A 89 1.46 16.63 22.31
N LEU A 90 2.77 16.79 22.24
CA LEU A 90 3.43 18.01 22.69
C LEU A 90 3.03 19.24 21.85
N ALA A 91 2.91 19.09 20.53
CA ALA A 91 2.47 20.18 19.66
C ALA A 91 1.03 20.62 20.02
N MET A 92 0.13 19.67 20.34
CA MET A 92 -1.21 19.98 20.83
C MET A 92 -1.17 20.68 22.20
N TYR A 93 -0.36 20.18 23.14
CA TYR A 93 -0.19 20.79 24.46
C TYR A 93 0.29 22.25 24.38
N VAL A 94 1.30 22.51 23.55
CA VAL A 94 1.82 23.87 23.32
C VAL A 94 0.80 24.77 22.62
N SER A 95 -0.09 24.21 21.80
CA SER A 95 -1.14 24.97 21.11
C SER A 95 -2.33 25.30 22.02
N ALA A 96 -2.56 24.53 23.09
CA ALA A 96 -3.67 24.71 24.00
C ALA A 96 -3.46 25.80 25.07
N THR A 97 -2.24 26.34 25.23
CA THR A 97 -1.98 27.39 26.22
C THR A 97 -2.53 28.75 25.73
N PRO A 98 -3.45 29.40 26.48
CA PRO A 98 -4.11 30.62 26.03
C PRO A 98 -3.16 31.80 25.81
N LEU A 99 -3.52 32.66 24.86
CA LEU A 99 -2.79 33.85 24.39
C LEU A 99 -2.55 34.99 25.43
N GLY A 100 -2.78 34.77 26.73
CA GLY A 100 -3.10 35.87 27.65
C GLY A 100 -2.13 36.18 28.78
N ASN A 101 -1.49 35.20 29.42
CA ASN A 101 -0.87 35.44 30.72
C ASN A 101 0.60 35.02 30.77
N GLU A 102 1.46 36.04 30.80
CA GLU A 102 2.90 36.02 31.11
C GLU A 102 3.78 35.13 30.20
N PRO A 103 5.07 35.45 30.03
CA PRO A 103 6.02 34.53 29.44
C PRO A 103 6.15 33.39 30.47
N VAL A 104 5.23 32.42 30.42
CA VAL A 104 5.43 31.10 31.01
C VAL A 104 6.82 30.74 30.57
N THR A 105 7.73 30.66 31.53
CA THR A 105 9.09 30.18 31.36
C THR A 105 8.98 28.93 30.52
N LYS A 106 9.18 29.11 29.20
CA LYS A 106 9.08 28.05 28.21
C LYS A 106 10.15 27.10 28.69
N SER A 107 9.76 26.03 29.36
CA SER A 107 10.73 25.12 29.90
C SER A 107 11.50 24.54 28.70
N ASP A 108 12.75 24.95 28.51
CA ASP A 108 13.53 24.72 27.29
C ASP A 108 13.53 23.25 26.84
N TRP A 109 13.24 22.32 27.75
CA TRP A 109 13.19 20.89 27.49
C TRP A 109 12.23 20.49 26.38
N TYR A 110 11.05 21.11 26.24
CA TYR A 110 10.10 20.68 25.20
C TYR A 110 10.51 21.19 23.82
N GLU A 111 11.09 22.39 23.76
CA GLU A 111 11.66 22.91 22.51
C GLU A 111 12.87 22.07 22.13
N MET A 112 13.77 21.82 23.07
CA MET A 112 14.92 20.93 22.89
C MET A 112 14.50 19.55 22.42
N PHE A 113 13.44 18.99 23.01
CA PHE A 113 12.88 17.71 22.58
C PHE A 113 12.40 17.76 21.13
N LEU A 114 11.66 18.80 20.74
CA LEU A 114 11.16 18.99 19.37
C LEU A 114 12.32 19.23 18.37
N TYR A 115 13.37 19.94 18.78
CA TYR A 115 14.60 20.12 18.00
C TYR A 115 15.31 18.79 17.77
N VAL A 116 15.53 18.01 18.84
CA VAL A 116 16.21 16.70 18.77
C VAL A 116 15.39 15.71 17.95
N SER A 117 14.07 15.65 18.16
CA SER A 117 13.21 14.73 17.42
C SER A 117 13.15 15.05 15.92
N THR A 118 13.09 16.34 15.57
CA THR A 118 13.12 16.78 14.16
C THR A 118 14.49 16.56 13.52
N ALA A 119 15.58 16.75 14.26
CA ALA A 119 16.91 16.39 13.80
C ALA A 119 17.02 14.87 13.51
N LEU A 120 16.46 14.02 14.37
CA LEU A 120 16.39 12.58 14.14
C LEU A 120 15.61 12.22 12.87
N PHE A 121 14.44 12.84 12.63
CA PHE A 121 13.69 12.63 11.39
C PHE A 121 14.42 13.14 10.15
N THR A 122 15.13 14.26 10.26
CA THR A 122 15.96 14.77 9.17
C THR A 122 17.08 13.81 8.84
N VAL A 123 17.80 13.31 9.86
CA VAL A 123 18.86 12.32 9.67
C VAL A 123 18.30 11.03 9.08
N GLU A 124 17.15 10.56 9.56
CA GLU A 124 16.43 9.42 8.99
C GLU A 124 16.11 9.62 7.51
N TYR A 125 15.57 10.79 7.13
CA TYR A 125 15.26 11.15 5.75
C TYR A 125 16.52 11.21 4.88
N LEU A 126 17.60 11.83 5.36
CA LEU A 126 18.88 11.92 4.64
C LEU A 126 19.52 10.55 4.45
N MET A 127 19.49 9.67 5.47
CA MET A 127 19.95 8.29 5.35
C MET A 127 19.17 7.54 4.27
N ARG A 128 17.86 7.80 4.17
CA ARG A 128 16.96 7.24 3.15
C ARG A 128 17.28 7.75 1.75
N LEU A 129 17.54 9.05 1.61
CA LEU A 129 17.96 9.69 0.37
C LEU A 129 19.34 9.20 -0.08
N TRP A 130 20.26 8.95 0.85
CA TRP A 130 21.59 8.42 0.55
C TRP A 130 21.56 6.95 0.12
N SER A 131 20.73 6.14 0.77
CA SER A 131 20.61 4.71 0.52
C SER A 131 19.72 4.34 -0.67
N CYS A 132 18.91 5.28 -1.21
CA CYS A 132 17.97 5.00 -2.31
C CYS A 132 18.60 4.56 -3.64
N VAL A 133 19.90 4.82 -3.85
CA VAL A 133 20.65 4.45 -5.06
C VAL A 133 20.82 2.92 -5.19
N GLU A 134 20.57 2.17 -4.12
CA GLU A 134 20.63 0.69 -4.14
C GLU A 134 19.45 0.05 -4.87
N ASP A 135 18.31 0.74 -4.99
CA ASP A 135 17.20 0.26 -5.81
C ASP A 135 17.54 0.44 -7.30
N LYS A 136 17.40 -0.64 -8.08
CA LYS A 136 17.63 -0.66 -9.54
C LYS A 136 16.81 0.39 -10.30
N ARG A 137 15.75 0.92 -9.68
CA ARG A 137 14.89 1.98 -10.24
C ARG A 137 15.49 3.39 -10.12
N PHE A 138 16.49 3.60 -9.28
CA PHE A 138 17.02 4.93 -8.90
C PHE A 138 18.55 5.03 -9.00
N THR A 139 19.16 4.31 -9.93
CA THR A 139 20.63 4.21 -10.03
C THR A 139 21.32 5.52 -10.43
N HIS A 140 20.62 6.45 -11.09
CA HIS A 140 21.22 7.73 -11.49
C HIS A 140 21.53 8.63 -10.27
N PRO A 141 22.73 9.24 -10.21
CA PRO A 141 23.22 9.93 -9.01
C PRO A 141 22.38 11.14 -8.58
N VAL A 142 21.79 11.89 -9.52
CA VAL A 142 20.99 13.09 -9.23
C VAL A 142 19.52 12.89 -9.62
N CYS A 143 19.26 12.53 -10.88
CA CYS A 143 17.88 12.29 -11.35
C CYS A 143 17.18 11.14 -10.63
N GLY A 144 17.91 10.10 -10.22
CA GLY A 144 17.35 8.99 -9.46
C GLY A 144 16.89 9.43 -8.07
N ARG A 145 17.70 10.25 -7.39
CA ARG A 145 17.38 10.80 -6.07
C ARG A 145 16.19 11.76 -6.12
N LEU A 146 16.16 12.67 -7.12
CA LEU A 146 15.04 13.60 -7.28
C LEU A 146 13.73 12.86 -7.58
N LYS A 147 13.78 11.82 -8.42
CA LYS A 147 12.62 10.96 -8.70
C LYS A 147 12.15 10.21 -7.45
N TRP A 148 13.07 9.87 -6.53
CA TRP A 148 12.71 9.29 -5.24
C TRP A 148 12.04 10.33 -4.33
N MET A 149 12.57 11.56 -4.25
CA MET A 149 11.98 12.64 -3.46
C MET A 149 10.56 13.00 -3.89
N LEU A 150 10.26 12.92 -5.19
CA LEU A 150 8.94 13.20 -5.77
C LEU A 150 7.92 12.06 -5.61
N ARG A 151 8.29 10.93 -4.99
CA ARG A 151 7.28 9.90 -4.65
C ARG A 151 6.39 10.40 -3.52
N PRO A 152 5.06 10.13 -3.56
CA PRO A 152 4.12 10.68 -2.59
C PRO A 152 4.52 10.41 -1.14
N MET A 153 5.02 9.21 -0.82
CA MET A 153 5.51 8.88 0.52
C MET A 153 6.72 9.72 0.95
N SER A 154 7.66 9.98 0.03
CA SER A 154 8.85 10.79 0.30
C SER A 154 8.54 12.29 0.34
N VAL A 155 7.49 12.72 -0.37
CA VAL A 155 6.97 14.09 -0.30
C VAL A 155 6.32 14.33 1.06
N ILE A 156 5.57 13.36 1.61
CA ILE A 156 4.99 13.48 2.95
C ILE A 156 6.10 13.68 3.99
N ASP A 157 7.15 12.83 3.97
CA ASP A 157 8.30 12.98 4.87
C ASP A 157 8.94 14.40 4.74
N LEU A 158 9.01 14.96 3.52
CA LEU A 158 9.53 16.33 3.29
C LEU A 158 8.59 17.41 3.83
N VAL A 159 7.29 17.31 3.54
CA VAL A 159 6.27 18.29 3.94
C VAL A 159 6.22 18.47 5.46
N VAL A 160 6.46 17.41 6.22
CA VAL A 160 6.51 17.50 7.68
C VAL A 160 7.76 18.22 8.19
N LEU A 161 8.90 18.13 7.49
CA LEU A 161 10.11 18.85 7.89
C LEU A 161 9.99 20.36 7.62
N ILE A 162 9.20 20.76 6.62
CA ILE A 162 9.07 22.16 6.17
C ILE A 162 8.68 23.12 7.31
N PRO A 163 7.61 22.88 8.10
CA PRO A 163 7.20 23.80 9.17
C PRO A 163 8.31 24.17 10.13
N PHE A 164 9.14 23.21 10.52
CA PHE A 164 10.24 23.41 11.46
C PHE A 164 11.37 24.25 10.85
N TYR A 165 11.80 23.92 9.62
CA TYR A 165 12.85 24.68 8.94
C TYR A 165 12.39 26.09 8.58
N LEU A 166 11.12 26.27 8.25
CA LEU A 166 10.52 27.59 8.06
C LEU A 166 10.52 28.39 9.37
N GLU A 167 10.19 27.78 10.51
CA GLU A 167 10.22 28.47 11.80
C GLU A 167 11.63 28.98 12.14
N ILE A 168 12.67 28.15 11.99
CA ILE A 168 14.07 28.56 12.19
C ILE A 168 14.47 29.69 11.24
N LEU A 169 14.13 29.56 9.95
CA LEU A 169 14.47 30.57 8.94
C LEU A 169 13.78 31.91 9.23
N LEU A 170 12.51 31.87 9.65
CA LEU A 170 11.73 33.06 9.95
C LEU A 170 12.15 33.68 11.28
N GLU A 171 12.50 32.92 12.31
CA GLU A 171 13.06 33.45 13.56
C GLU A 171 14.34 34.26 13.29
N HIS A 172 15.19 33.79 12.37
CA HIS A 172 16.41 34.50 11.99
C HIS A 172 16.17 35.76 11.13
N GLN A 173 15.11 35.79 10.31
CA GLN A 173 14.83 36.89 9.37
C GLN A 173 13.82 37.94 9.91
N LEU A 174 12.84 37.54 10.73
CA LEU A 174 11.70 38.36 11.18
C LEU A 174 11.83 38.88 12.62
N ALA A 175 12.96 38.67 13.30
CA ALA A 175 13.28 39.34 14.57
C ALA A 175 13.20 40.89 14.51
N VAL A 176 13.04 41.47 13.30
CA VAL A 176 12.94 42.92 13.04
C VAL A 176 11.48 43.42 12.88
N SER A 177 10.45 42.58 12.83
CA SER A 177 9.08 43.08 12.57
C SER A 177 7.96 42.42 13.41
N SER A 178 7.21 43.25 14.13
CA SER A 178 6.12 42.89 15.06
C SER A 178 4.92 42.16 14.42
N ARG A 179 4.84 42.11 13.09
CA ARG A 179 3.84 41.30 12.36
C ARG A 179 4.22 39.81 12.26
N GLY A 180 5.46 39.44 12.61
CA GLY A 180 5.96 38.05 12.55
C GLY A 180 5.35 37.11 13.61
N VAL A 181 4.83 37.65 14.71
CA VAL A 181 4.36 36.83 15.85
C VAL A 181 3.09 36.04 15.51
N LEU A 182 2.18 36.59 14.68
CA LEU A 182 0.99 35.84 14.23
C LEU A 182 1.34 34.78 13.18
N THR A 183 2.28 35.06 12.27
CA THR A 183 2.69 34.11 11.23
C THR A 183 3.47 32.92 11.81
N LEU A 184 4.34 33.15 12.80
CA LEU A 184 5.07 32.08 13.50
C LEU A 184 4.12 31.11 14.24
N ARG A 185 2.97 31.59 14.72
CA ARG A 185 1.94 30.74 15.38
C ARG A 185 1.24 29.80 14.40
N GLY A 186 0.98 30.25 13.16
CA GLY A 186 0.42 29.39 12.11
C GLY A 186 1.35 28.25 11.72
N PHE A 187 2.66 28.51 11.61
CA PHE A 187 3.66 27.46 11.34
C PHE A 187 3.76 26.43 12.47
N ARG A 188 3.52 26.84 13.72
CA ARG A 188 3.47 25.90 14.85
C ARG A 188 2.31 24.90 14.74
N LEU A 189 1.14 25.32 14.25
CA LEU A 189 0.01 24.42 13.99
C LEU A 189 0.30 23.46 12.83
N LEU A 190 1.09 23.88 11.83
CA LEU A 190 1.54 22.97 10.77
C LEU A 190 2.43 21.83 11.30
N ARG A 191 2.95 21.91 12.53
CA ARG A 191 3.65 20.76 13.17
C ARG A 191 2.71 19.58 13.41
N ILE A 192 1.38 19.77 13.47
CA ILE A 192 0.40 18.67 13.51
C ILE A 192 0.49 17.82 12.24
N MET A 193 0.95 18.38 11.12
CA MET A 193 1.24 17.62 9.90
C MET A 193 2.26 16.51 10.15
N SER A 194 3.05 16.56 11.25
CA SER A 194 3.91 15.45 11.67
C SER A 194 3.16 14.14 11.87
N PHE A 195 1.87 14.18 12.17
CA PHE A 195 1.00 13.00 12.18
C PHE A 195 0.98 12.27 10.83
N LEU A 196 1.21 12.95 9.71
CA LEU A 196 1.29 12.32 8.38
C LEU A 196 2.45 11.32 8.27
N HIS A 197 3.48 11.39 9.14
CA HIS A 197 4.50 10.34 9.22
C HIS A 197 3.94 8.99 9.69
N LEU A 198 2.79 8.97 10.39
CA LEU A 198 2.15 7.76 10.89
C LEU A 198 1.62 6.86 9.76
N GLU A 199 1.42 7.42 8.56
CA GLU A 199 0.90 6.72 7.37
C GLU A 199 1.89 5.66 6.80
N ARG A 200 3.04 5.48 7.46
CA ARG A 200 4.16 4.66 7.02
C ARG A 200 3.98 3.14 7.11
N SER A 201 2.79 2.63 7.45
CA SER A 201 2.48 1.22 7.22
C SER A 201 2.26 0.97 5.73
N TYR A 202 3.36 0.88 4.96
CA TYR A 202 3.40 0.67 3.52
C TYR A 202 2.48 -0.49 3.09
N GLN A 203 2.39 -1.53 3.93
CA GLN A 203 1.56 -2.68 3.64
C GLN A 203 0.07 -2.42 3.87
N ALA A 204 -0.31 -1.72 4.95
CA ALA A 204 -1.72 -1.38 5.21
C ALA A 204 -2.25 -0.41 4.13
N MET A 205 -1.48 0.65 3.83
CA MET A 205 -1.86 1.63 2.81
C MET A 205 -1.88 1.04 1.40
N LYS A 206 -0.97 0.10 1.08
CA LYS A 206 -1.01 -0.61 -0.20
C LYS A 206 -2.30 -1.41 -0.35
N ASN A 207 -2.70 -2.13 0.71
CA ASN A 207 -3.94 -2.91 0.69
C ASN A 207 -5.15 -2.00 0.57
N LEU A 208 -5.18 -0.91 1.33
CA LEU A 208 -6.26 0.06 1.29
C LEU A 208 -6.39 0.68 -0.11
N ARG A 209 -5.28 1.05 -0.75
CA ARG A 209 -5.28 1.55 -2.13
C ARG A 209 -5.76 0.51 -3.14
N GLU A 210 -5.37 -0.76 -2.95
CA GLU A 210 -5.84 -1.86 -3.79
C GLU A 210 -7.36 -2.02 -3.67
N ILE A 211 -7.90 -1.92 -2.45
CA ILE A 211 -9.34 -1.96 -2.18
C ILE A 211 -10.06 -0.77 -2.81
N PHE A 212 -9.56 0.45 -2.62
CA PHE A 212 -10.14 1.64 -3.25
C PHE A 212 -10.13 1.56 -4.78
N ALA A 213 -9.05 1.05 -5.38
CA ALA A 213 -8.97 0.87 -6.82
C ALA A 213 -9.95 -0.19 -7.34
N LEU A 214 -10.15 -1.25 -6.57
CA LEU A 214 -11.08 -2.35 -6.86
C LEU A 214 -12.54 -1.91 -6.74
N LYS A 215 -12.87 -1.12 -5.71
CA LYS A 215 -14.23 -0.70 -5.36
C LYS A 215 -14.56 0.73 -5.77
N LYS A 216 -13.74 1.35 -6.63
CA LYS A 216 -13.89 2.76 -7.03
C LYS A 216 -15.25 3.08 -7.65
N GLU A 217 -15.81 2.15 -8.43
CA GLU A 217 -17.08 2.35 -9.13
C GLU A 217 -18.26 2.31 -8.14
N GLU A 218 -18.26 1.33 -7.24
CA GLU A 218 -19.23 1.21 -6.16
C GLU A 218 -19.20 2.45 -5.25
N LEU A 219 -18.01 2.89 -4.83
CA LEU A 219 -17.85 4.09 -4.00
C LEU A 219 -18.27 5.38 -4.72
N ALA A 220 -18.00 5.49 -6.03
CA ALA A 220 -18.41 6.64 -6.82
C ALA A 220 -19.94 6.74 -6.92
N VAL A 221 -20.63 5.62 -7.14
CA VAL A 221 -22.10 5.57 -7.18
C VAL A 221 -22.69 5.96 -5.83
N VAL A 222 -22.16 5.42 -4.73
CA VAL A 222 -22.65 5.76 -3.38
C VAL A 222 -22.45 7.24 -3.08
N THR A 223 -21.26 7.77 -3.39
CA THR A 223 -20.96 9.21 -3.19
C THR A 223 -21.91 10.09 -4.01
N TYR A 224 -22.15 9.72 -5.28
CA TYR A 224 -23.10 10.43 -6.13
C TYR A 224 -24.52 10.42 -5.56
N LEU A 225 -25.01 9.25 -5.13
CA LEU A 225 -26.32 9.10 -4.50
C LEU A 225 -26.44 9.94 -3.22
N THR A 226 -25.40 9.96 -2.38
CA THR A 226 -25.35 10.81 -1.18
C THR A 226 -25.48 12.28 -1.53
N ILE A 227 -24.74 12.76 -2.54
CA ILE A 227 -24.80 14.16 -2.98
C ILE A 227 -26.22 14.51 -3.45
N VAL A 228 -26.84 13.67 -4.27
CA VAL A 228 -28.22 13.88 -4.75
C VAL A 228 -29.21 13.93 -3.57
N ILE A 229 -29.12 12.99 -2.63
CA ILE A 229 -30.02 12.96 -1.46
C ILE A 229 -29.80 14.18 -0.57
N VAL A 230 -28.57 14.61 -0.34
CA VAL A 230 -28.28 15.84 0.40
C VAL A 230 -28.94 17.03 -0.30
N LEU A 231 -28.65 17.27 -1.59
CA LEU A 231 -29.19 18.44 -2.31
C LEU A 231 -30.73 18.48 -2.35
N THR A 232 -31.36 17.33 -2.61
CA THR A 232 -32.84 17.21 -2.64
C THR A 232 -33.46 17.38 -1.26
N SER A 233 -32.88 16.79 -0.22
CA SER A 233 -33.38 16.92 1.16
C SER A 233 -33.20 18.33 1.71
N SER A 234 -32.08 18.98 1.41
CA SER A 234 -31.83 20.38 1.76
C SER A 234 -32.82 21.34 1.12
N THR A 235 -33.14 21.12 -0.15
CA THR A 235 -34.14 21.94 -0.85
C THR A 235 -35.54 21.69 -0.27
N THR A 236 -35.90 20.43 -0.03
CA THR A 236 -37.21 20.06 0.50
C THR A 236 -37.44 20.62 1.91
N ILE A 237 -36.48 20.42 2.83
CA ILE A 237 -36.61 20.90 4.20
C ILE A 237 -36.62 22.43 4.27
N PHE A 238 -35.86 23.11 3.39
CA PHE A 238 -35.90 24.56 3.28
C PHE A 238 -37.33 25.04 3.00
N PHE A 239 -38.01 24.47 2.00
CA PHE A 239 -39.40 24.88 1.71
C PHE A 239 -40.40 24.51 2.81
N LEU A 240 -40.16 23.43 3.55
CA LEU A 240 -41.04 23.01 4.65
C LEU A 240 -40.87 23.86 5.92
N GLU A 241 -39.64 24.28 6.23
CA GLU A 241 -39.32 24.91 7.52
C GLU A 241 -39.01 26.41 7.42
N ASN A 242 -38.50 26.91 6.29
CA ASN A 242 -38.18 28.34 6.14
C ASN A 242 -39.36 29.28 6.43
N PRO A 243 -40.62 28.97 6.03
CA PRO A 243 -41.76 29.83 6.39
C PRO A 243 -42.03 29.92 7.90
N ALA A 244 -41.71 28.87 8.65
CA ALA A 244 -41.93 28.81 10.11
C ALA A 244 -40.70 29.28 10.90
N GLN A 245 -39.49 29.09 10.35
CA GLN A 245 -38.21 29.35 11.00
C GLN A 245 -37.17 29.93 10.02
N PRO A 246 -37.37 31.16 9.52
CA PRO A 246 -36.48 31.75 8.52
C PRO A 246 -35.08 32.03 9.05
N GLU A 247 -34.94 32.29 10.36
CA GLU A 247 -33.66 32.57 11.04
C GLU A 247 -32.80 31.31 11.25
N VAL A 248 -33.42 30.12 11.24
CA VAL A 248 -32.72 28.83 11.44
C VAL A 248 -32.43 28.20 10.08
N PHE A 249 -33.45 28.06 9.23
CA PHE A 249 -33.33 27.53 7.87
C PHE A 249 -33.09 28.69 6.89
N THR A 250 -31.97 29.40 7.05
CA THR A 250 -31.65 30.65 6.35
C THR A 250 -31.33 30.47 4.87
N SER A 251 -30.63 29.38 4.52
CA SER A 251 -30.16 29.11 3.17
C SER A 251 -30.13 27.62 2.88
N ILE A 252 -30.12 27.26 1.58
CA ILE A 252 -29.98 25.86 1.14
C ILE A 252 -28.65 25.26 1.66
N GLY A 253 -27.59 26.07 1.82
CA GLY A 253 -26.33 25.64 2.42
C GLY A 253 -26.48 25.22 3.89
N THR A 254 -27.23 26.02 4.66
CA THR A 254 -27.59 25.72 6.06
C THR A 254 -28.42 24.43 6.16
N CYS A 255 -29.36 24.23 5.23
CA CYS A 255 -30.12 22.99 5.11
C CYS A 255 -29.26 21.79 4.67
N SER A 256 -28.15 22.02 3.95
CA SER A 256 -27.18 20.99 3.55
C SER A 256 -26.36 20.50 4.71
N TRP A 257 -25.93 21.40 5.59
CA TRP A 257 -25.30 21.07 6.87
C TRP A 257 -26.21 20.15 7.71
N TRP A 258 -27.46 20.56 7.92
CA TRP A 258 -28.47 19.76 8.61
C TRP A 258 -28.69 18.38 7.98
N ALA A 259 -28.81 18.30 6.65
CA ALA A 259 -29.01 17.05 5.94
C ALA A 259 -27.81 16.09 6.08
N ILE A 260 -26.58 16.61 6.00
CA ILE A 260 -25.35 15.84 6.18
C ILE A 260 -25.30 15.25 7.59
N GLU A 261 -25.56 16.04 8.63
CA GLU A 261 -25.58 15.54 10.00
C GLU A 261 -26.66 14.49 10.26
N THR A 262 -27.84 14.69 9.67
CA THR A 262 -28.96 13.76 9.81
C THR A 262 -28.65 12.42 9.13
N ILE A 263 -28.12 12.45 7.90
CA ILE A 263 -27.76 11.25 7.13
C ILE A 263 -26.60 10.50 7.78
N THR A 264 -25.62 11.23 8.33
CA THR A 264 -24.46 10.64 9.01
C THR A 264 -24.74 10.26 10.46
N SER A 265 -25.98 10.43 10.93
CA SER A 265 -26.42 10.16 12.32
C SER A 265 -25.66 10.94 13.40
N LEU A 266 -25.03 12.07 13.06
CA LEU A 266 -24.38 12.97 14.02
C LEU A 266 -25.41 13.71 14.88
N GLY A 267 -26.32 14.43 14.21
CA GLY A 267 -27.41 15.19 14.82
C GLY A 267 -26.98 16.06 16.00
N TYR A 268 -26.18 17.11 15.76
CA TYR A 268 -25.72 17.99 16.85
C TYR A 268 -26.88 18.70 17.56
N GLY A 269 -28.01 18.87 16.87
CA GLY A 269 -29.22 19.46 17.44
C GLY A 269 -29.21 20.99 17.45
N ASP A 270 -28.28 21.60 16.72
CA ASP A 270 -28.22 23.05 16.44
C ASP A 270 -29.35 23.50 15.49
N ILE A 271 -29.75 22.65 14.54
CA ILE A 271 -30.83 22.89 13.59
C ILE A 271 -31.83 21.75 13.66
N VAL A 272 -33.09 22.04 14.00
CA VAL A 272 -34.14 21.03 14.14
C VAL A 272 -35.47 21.53 13.52
N PRO A 273 -36.14 20.72 12.69
CA PRO A 273 -37.45 21.05 12.15
C PRO A 273 -38.54 21.06 13.23
N ILE A 274 -39.39 22.09 13.22
CA ILE A 274 -40.51 22.22 14.16
C ILE A 274 -41.86 21.92 13.52
N THR A 275 -41.99 22.04 12.20
CA THR A 275 -43.25 21.80 11.52
C THR A 275 -43.58 20.31 11.49
N ALA A 276 -44.88 19.97 11.47
CA ALA A 276 -45.30 18.57 11.39
C ALA A 276 -44.81 17.89 10.10
N ALA A 277 -44.85 18.62 8.98
CA ALA A 277 -44.38 18.13 7.68
C ALA A 277 -42.85 17.96 7.67
N GLY A 278 -42.10 18.93 8.19
CA GLY A 278 -40.65 18.84 8.32
C GLY A 278 -40.24 17.66 9.21
N ARG A 279 -40.87 17.47 10.37
CA ARG A 279 -40.61 16.31 11.26
C ARG A 279 -40.92 14.97 10.60
N ALA A 280 -42.02 14.87 9.86
CA ALA A 280 -42.36 13.65 9.13
C ALA A 280 -41.31 13.35 8.04
N PHE A 281 -40.92 14.36 7.25
CA PHE A 281 -39.87 14.23 6.25
C PHE A 281 -38.52 13.84 6.86
N SER A 282 -38.11 14.51 7.93
CA SER A 282 -36.85 14.25 8.62
C SER A 282 -36.81 12.87 9.27
N SER A 283 -37.94 12.36 9.76
CA SER A 283 -38.04 10.99 10.27
C SER A 283 -37.80 9.96 9.16
N LEU A 284 -38.39 10.19 7.98
CA LEU A 284 -38.15 9.35 6.81
C LEU A 284 -36.69 9.45 6.34
N LEU A 285 -36.15 10.67 6.27
CA LEU A 285 -34.77 10.92 5.87
C LEU A 285 -33.78 10.23 6.82
N ALA A 286 -34.02 10.25 8.13
CA ALA A 286 -33.17 9.58 9.11
C ALA A 286 -33.11 8.06 8.88
N LEU A 287 -34.25 7.42 8.58
CA LEU A 287 -34.29 5.98 8.24
C LEU A 287 -33.48 5.68 6.98
N TRP A 288 -33.65 6.48 5.93
CA TRP A 288 -32.86 6.35 4.69
C TRP A 288 -31.37 6.65 4.90
N GLY A 289 -31.06 7.61 5.78
CA GLY A 289 -29.71 8.02 6.12
C GLY A 289 -28.88 6.87 6.68
N ILE A 290 -29.44 6.09 7.62
CA ILE A 290 -28.78 4.91 8.20
C ILE A 290 -28.44 3.88 7.11
N ILE A 291 -29.37 3.61 6.19
CA ILE A 291 -29.15 2.67 5.08
C ILE A 291 -27.98 3.17 4.23
N LEU A 292 -28.03 4.43 3.80
CA LEU A 292 -27.03 5.02 2.92
C LEU A 292 -25.64 5.12 3.57
N PHE A 293 -25.57 5.49 4.84
CA PHE A 293 -24.32 5.58 5.60
C PHE A 293 -23.64 4.22 5.78
N THR A 294 -24.41 3.13 5.81
CA THR A 294 -23.88 1.77 5.97
C THR A 294 -23.17 1.26 4.71
N ILE A 295 -23.55 1.74 3.52
CA ILE A 295 -23.06 1.20 2.23
C ILE A 295 -21.54 1.37 2.06
N PRO A 296 -20.91 2.55 2.25
CA PRO A 296 -19.46 2.68 2.12
C PRO A 296 -18.69 1.73 3.03
N GLY A 297 -19.17 1.54 4.26
CA GLY A 297 -18.58 0.60 5.22
C GLY A 297 -18.68 -0.85 4.74
N ALA A 298 -19.84 -1.27 4.24
CA ALA A 298 -20.05 -2.61 3.69
C ALA A 298 -19.20 -2.88 2.44
N VAL A 299 -19.13 -1.90 1.52
CA VAL A 299 -18.30 -1.97 0.30
C VAL A 299 -16.82 -2.12 0.66
N LEU A 300 -16.31 -1.28 1.56
CA LEU A 300 -14.92 -1.38 2.02
C LEU A 300 -14.67 -2.71 2.73
N GLY A 301 -15.57 -3.16 3.60
CA GLY A 301 -15.48 -4.45 4.29
C GLY A 301 -15.40 -5.64 3.32
N SER A 302 -16.26 -5.67 2.31
CA SER A 302 -16.21 -6.70 1.26
C SER A 302 -14.91 -6.66 0.47
N GLY A 303 -14.39 -5.47 0.17
CA GLY A 303 -13.11 -5.29 -0.51
C GLY A 303 -11.92 -5.78 0.32
N PHE A 304 -11.94 -5.60 1.64
CA PHE A 304 -10.94 -6.19 2.53
C PHE A 304 -10.93 -7.71 2.46
N VAL A 305 -12.11 -8.34 2.52
CA VAL A 305 -12.24 -9.80 2.41
C VAL A 305 -11.72 -10.28 1.05
N GLU A 306 -12.11 -9.62 -0.04
CA GLU A 306 -11.69 -9.97 -1.40
C GLU A 306 -10.16 -9.90 -1.58
N VAL A 307 -9.52 -8.83 -1.12
CA VAL A 307 -8.05 -8.69 -1.18
C VAL A 307 -7.34 -9.70 -0.28
N MET A 308 -7.92 -10.07 0.87
CA MET A 308 -7.37 -11.10 1.74
C MET A 308 -7.45 -12.50 1.12
N LEU A 309 -8.60 -12.86 0.54
CA LEU A 309 -8.81 -14.14 -0.15
C LEU A 309 -7.86 -14.27 -1.35
N LYS A 310 -7.78 -13.25 -2.20
CA LYS A 310 -6.87 -13.22 -3.35
C LYS A 310 -5.40 -13.43 -2.96
N LYS A 311 -4.97 -12.88 -1.81
CA LYS A 311 -3.62 -13.11 -1.30
C LYS A 311 -3.41 -14.52 -0.77
N GLN A 312 -4.45 -15.15 -0.23
CA GLN A 312 -4.37 -16.52 0.25
C GLN A 312 -4.31 -17.50 -0.92
N GLU A 313 -5.11 -17.28 -1.97
CA GLU A 313 -5.04 -18.05 -3.22
C GLU A 313 -3.65 -17.95 -3.85
N GLN A 314 -3.11 -16.74 -4.01
CA GLN A 314 -1.75 -16.56 -4.55
C GLN A 314 -0.66 -17.27 -3.73
N LYS A 315 -0.80 -17.32 -2.39
CA LYS A 315 0.13 -18.07 -1.54
C LYS A 315 -0.01 -19.58 -1.73
N ASN A 316 -1.24 -20.06 -1.88
CA ASN A 316 -1.52 -21.48 -2.09
C ASN A 316 -1.03 -21.95 -3.47
N GLU A 317 -1.24 -21.16 -4.52
CA GLU A 317 -0.72 -21.41 -5.87
C GLU A 317 0.81 -21.46 -5.87
N GLN A 318 1.47 -20.51 -5.21
CA GLN A 318 2.94 -20.50 -5.09
C GLN A 318 3.47 -21.70 -4.31
N ALA A 319 2.80 -22.09 -3.22
CA ALA A 319 3.17 -23.28 -2.45
C ALA A 319 2.97 -24.56 -3.28
N MET A 320 1.90 -24.63 -4.08
CA MET A 320 1.64 -25.73 -4.99
C MET A 320 2.71 -25.81 -6.09
N GLU A 321 3.03 -24.72 -6.77
CA GLU A 321 4.09 -24.66 -7.79
C GLU A 321 5.45 -25.08 -7.22
N GLU A 322 5.79 -24.62 -6.01
CA GLU A 322 7.03 -24.99 -5.33
C GLU A 322 7.05 -26.49 -4.99
N SER A 323 5.93 -27.05 -4.55
CA SER A 323 5.80 -28.48 -4.28
C SER A 323 5.98 -29.33 -5.55
N ILE A 324 5.32 -28.95 -6.66
CA ILE A 324 5.42 -29.64 -7.95
C ILE A 324 6.85 -29.58 -8.47
N ARG A 325 7.47 -28.39 -8.44
CA ARG A 325 8.86 -28.21 -8.86
C ARG A 325 9.80 -29.08 -8.04
N THR A 326 9.59 -29.16 -6.73
CA THR A 326 10.42 -29.99 -5.84
C THR A 326 10.25 -31.47 -6.17
N SER A 327 9.02 -31.95 -6.37
CA SER A 327 8.75 -33.33 -6.79
C SER A 327 9.39 -33.67 -8.14
N LEU A 328 9.21 -32.81 -9.15
CA LEU A 328 9.80 -33.01 -10.49
C LEU A 328 11.34 -33.03 -10.44
N THR A 329 11.95 -32.15 -9.62
CA THR A 329 13.41 -32.17 -9.43
C THR A 329 13.92 -33.41 -8.71
N ARG A 330 13.12 -34.01 -7.81
CA ARG A 330 13.46 -35.28 -7.19
C ARG A 330 13.42 -36.42 -8.20
N GLU A 331 12.35 -36.51 -9.01
CA GLU A 331 12.22 -37.55 -10.03
C GLU A 331 13.26 -37.45 -11.14
N LEU A 332 13.56 -36.24 -11.64
CA LEU A 332 14.66 -36.06 -12.60
C LEU A 332 16.01 -36.48 -12.02
N ARG A 333 16.23 -36.27 -10.72
CA ARG A 333 17.47 -36.68 -10.05
C ARG A 333 17.56 -38.19 -9.91
N THR A 334 16.45 -38.89 -9.61
CA THR A 334 16.42 -40.35 -9.54
C THR A 334 16.57 -41.00 -10.91
N LEU A 335 15.96 -40.43 -11.96
CA LEU A 335 16.14 -40.87 -13.35
C LEU A 335 17.57 -40.63 -13.87
N SER A 336 18.16 -39.49 -13.53
CA SER A 336 19.56 -39.22 -13.86
C SER A 336 20.52 -40.17 -13.15
N SER A 337 20.27 -40.53 -11.89
CA SER A 337 21.11 -41.51 -11.19
C SER A 337 20.96 -42.93 -11.73
N SER A 338 19.77 -43.31 -12.20
CA SER A 338 19.54 -44.62 -12.81
C SER A 338 20.12 -44.72 -14.23
N ASN A 339 20.09 -43.64 -15.02
CA ASN A 339 20.80 -43.61 -16.31
C ASN A 339 22.33 -43.63 -16.15
N ILE A 340 22.89 -43.01 -15.11
CA ILE A 340 24.34 -43.10 -14.80
C ILE A 340 24.72 -44.51 -14.35
N PHE A 341 23.85 -45.16 -13.56
CA PHE A 341 24.03 -46.56 -13.19
C PHE A 341 24.03 -47.47 -14.43
N PHE A 342 23.04 -47.34 -15.31
CA PHE A 342 22.94 -48.14 -16.54
C PHE A 342 24.11 -47.90 -17.51
N ALA A 343 24.59 -46.66 -17.66
CA ALA A 343 25.76 -46.34 -18.48
C ALA A 343 27.06 -46.92 -17.90
N GLY A 344 27.20 -46.97 -16.57
CA GLY A 344 28.31 -47.62 -15.89
C GLY A 344 28.29 -49.15 -16.05
N THR A 345 27.11 -49.77 -15.90
CA THR A 345 26.96 -51.22 -16.06
C THR A 345 27.19 -51.67 -17.51
N PHE A 346 26.81 -50.85 -18.49
CA PHE A 346 27.06 -51.16 -19.91
C PHE A 346 28.55 -51.04 -20.26
N ALA A 347 29.27 -50.09 -19.65
CA ALA A 347 30.72 -49.93 -19.82
C ALA A 347 31.51 -51.12 -19.24
N GLU A 348 31.14 -51.60 -18.04
CA GLU A 348 31.72 -52.82 -17.46
C GLU A 348 31.42 -54.08 -18.29
N PHE A 349 30.21 -54.20 -18.85
CA PHE A 349 29.87 -55.32 -19.73
C PHE A 349 30.63 -55.30 -21.05
N THR A 350 30.91 -54.12 -21.62
CA THR A 350 31.77 -54.00 -22.81
C THR A 350 33.24 -54.29 -22.53
N GLU A 351 33.77 -53.99 -21.34
CA GLU A 351 35.14 -54.39 -20.98
C GLU A 351 35.26 -55.90 -20.75
N LEU A 352 34.27 -56.54 -20.14
CA LEU A 352 34.26 -58.00 -19.96
C LEU A 352 34.12 -58.78 -21.28
N ALA A 353 33.35 -58.27 -22.24
CA ALA A 353 33.23 -58.89 -23.56
C ALA A 353 34.50 -58.75 -24.43
N VAL A 354 35.38 -57.81 -24.13
CA VAL A 354 36.68 -57.62 -24.82
C VAL A 354 37.79 -58.49 -24.21
N LEU A 355 37.60 -59.01 -22.98
CA LEU A 355 38.56 -59.88 -22.29
C LEU A 355 38.31 -61.40 -22.52
N GLU A 356 37.24 -61.79 -23.20
CA GLU A 356 36.92 -63.19 -23.57
C GLU A 356 37.14 -63.51 -25.08
N CYS A 357 37.81 -62.62 -25.84
CA CYS A 357 38.39 -62.92 -27.17
C CYS A 357 39.90 -62.77 -27.12
#